data_AF-B8R3D3-F1
#
_entry.id   AF-B8R3D3-F1
#
_cell.length_a   1.000
_cell.length_b   1.000
_cell.length_c   1.000
_cell.angle_alpha   90.00
_cell.angle_beta   90.00
_cell.angle_gamma   90.00
#
_symmetry.space_group_name_H-M   'P 1'
#
loop_
_entity.id
_entity.type
_entity.pdbx_description
1 polymer ?
#
loop_
_entity_poly.entity_id
_entity_poly.type
_entity_poly.pdbx_seq_one_letter_code
_entity_poly.pdbx_strand_id
1 'polypeptide(L)'
;MYLTNNYCNFLFRTRIVRRIFLLVYFVSNVYAYMVLTDTGLLIGDYQGVLIKYKEQVAYLLTLTILSYYIVCGPVFSCIAKIKVKLSTIKGLNSFAYLLLFFQVLFFAFNISTGSNTAGTDFQTGGFIRLLWLFLPVDYLFYIYYFVGRETKVNKIYLVNVIVFILSMLSRGWLGWTLVLLYAELCFFFCSHKSIKNKKKINYLILLCFFLIVAPLVFSLKVQLRADLYFSGIGGVVSTLSNIDYIQSYNNFIASFLSRIQQLSNVVFFYDHKQELYKFVSSEIVSNYAWEGLPQQTVAKLLGLAPGVDMHVFLYSHYISSSAEAVTTFQVGFISWFFLDTLSSVFYPLYVLIIIGLSLFLSKKIGGEKLCALTWIMIFLSVMCGWYNAYLVYLQALITFYFIIGLLTLITQEKAKGNHNG
;
A
#
# COMPACT_ATOMS: atom_id res chain seq x y z
N MET A 1 4.31 13.74 26.72
CA MET A 1 4.86 14.58 25.64
C MET A 1 3.71 15.30 24.98
N TYR A 2 3.65 16.63 25.05
CA TYR A 2 2.57 17.40 24.45
C TYR A 2 2.80 17.53 22.94
N LEU A 3 1.88 17.03 22.11
CA LEU A 3 1.83 17.35 20.68
C LEU A 3 1.36 18.82 20.57
N THR A 4 2.28 19.77 20.63
CA THR A 4 1.98 21.21 20.56
C THR A 4 1.56 21.65 19.16
N ASN A 5 0.57 22.55 19.10
CA ASN A 5 -0.18 23.10 17.96
C ASN A 5 0.60 23.68 16.74
N ASN A 6 1.92 23.58 16.65
CA ASN A 6 2.70 24.12 15.50
C ASN A 6 2.75 23.18 14.27
N TYR A 7 1.70 22.38 14.08
CA TYR A 7 1.63 21.36 13.03
C TYR A 7 0.96 21.82 11.72
N CYS A 8 0.44 23.05 11.62
CA CYS A 8 -0.26 23.61 10.45
C CYS A 8 0.60 23.78 9.16
N ASN A 9 1.71 23.04 9.02
CA ASN A 9 2.65 23.23 7.90
C ASN A 9 3.27 21.92 7.37
N PHE A 10 2.97 20.76 7.95
CA PHE A 10 3.54 19.48 7.47
C PHE A 10 2.96 19.09 6.11
N LEU A 11 1.64 19.08 5.97
CA LEU A 11 0.97 18.78 4.70
C LEU A 11 1.31 19.81 3.63
N PHE A 12 1.39 21.09 3.98
CA PHE A 12 1.77 22.14 3.04
C PHE A 12 3.21 21.95 2.54
N ARG A 13 4.18 21.74 3.43
CA ARG A 13 5.60 21.53 3.08
C ARG A 13 5.84 20.25 2.29
N THR A 14 5.08 19.20 2.55
CA THR A 14 5.20 17.90 1.87
C THR A 14 4.44 17.83 0.54
N ARG A 15 3.85 18.94 0.08
CA ARG A 15 3.14 19.01 -1.21
C ARG A 15 4.04 18.64 -2.39
N ILE A 16 5.34 18.95 -2.33
CA ILE A 16 6.30 18.58 -3.37
C ILE A 16 6.42 17.06 -3.51
N VAL A 17 6.45 16.31 -2.41
CA VAL A 17 6.54 14.84 -2.41
C VAL A 17 5.32 14.23 -3.09
N ARG A 18 4.13 14.73 -2.78
CA ARG A 18 2.88 14.29 -3.44
C ARG A 18 2.89 14.56 -4.94
N ARG A 19 3.42 15.72 -5.36
CA ARG A 19 3.58 16.06 -6.78
C ARG A 19 4.59 15.14 -7.48
N ILE A 20 5.68 14.75 -6.82
CA ILE A 20 6.65 13.78 -7.37
C ILE A 20 5.96 12.44 -7.64
N PHE A 21 5.19 11.92 -6.68
CA PHE A 21 4.46 10.65 -6.87
C PHE A 21 3.42 10.74 -7.99
N LEU A 22 2.67 11.84 -8.08
CA LEU A 22 1.73 12.09 -9.18
C LEU A 22 2.45 12.21 -10.54
N LEU A 23 3.64 12.80 -10.57
CA LEU A 23 4.47 12.89 -11.78
C LEU A 23 4.98 11.52 -12.22
N VAL A 24 5.50 10.71 -11.29
CA VAL A 24 5.93 9.33 -11.57
C VAL A 24 4.76 8.52 -12.12
N TYR A 25 3.56 8.68 -11.54
CA TYR A 25 2.36 8.05 -12.05
C TYR A 25 1.99 8.51 -13.46
N PHE A 26 2.00 9.82 -13.71
CA PHE A 26 1.74 10.39 -15.03
C PHE A 26 2.70 9.81 -16.07
N VAL A 27 4.01 9.84 -15.80
CA VAL A 27 5.04 9.29 -16.69
C VAL A 27 4.82 7.79 -16.92
N SER A 28 4.50 7.03 -15.88
CA SER A 28 4.26 5.58 -16.00
C SER A 28 3.09 5.25 -16.93
N ASN A 29 1.99 6.02 -16.87
CA ASN A 29 0.83 5.79 -17.72
C ASN A 29 1.03 6.30 -19.15
N VAL A 30 1.80 7.39 -19.33
CA VAL A 30 2.22 7.84 -20.67
C VAL A 30 3.16 6.82 -21.32
N TYR A 31 4.09 6.25 -20.54
CA TYR A 31 4.92 5.15 -21.00
C TYR A 31 4.08 3.93 -21.40
N ALA A 32 3.11 3.53 -20.56
CA ALA A 32 2.18 2.45 -20.89
C ALA A 32 1.45 2.74 -22.20
N TYR A 33 0.92 3.95 -22.38
CA TYR A 33 0.26 4.37 -23.61
C TYR A 33 1.15 4.16 -24.84
N MET A 34 2.40 4.62 -24.80
CA MET A 34 3.35 4.45 -25.91
C MET A 34 3.54 2.98 -26.27
N VAL A 35 3.75 2.12 -25.26
CA VAL A 35 3.95 0.68 -25.47
C VAL A 35 2.69 0.01 -26.00
N LEU A 36 1.51 0.35 -25.47
CA LEU A 36 0.23 -0.19 -25.91
C LEU A 36 -0.07 0.20 -27.36
N THR A 37 0.25 1.43 -27.78
CA THR A 37 0.03 1.88 -29.16
C THR A 37 0.99 1.25 -30.15
N ASP A 38 2.25 1.02 -29.75
CA ASP A 38 3.29 0.43 -30.59
C ASP A 38 3.09 -1.09 -30.77
N THR A 39 2.88 -1.80 -29.66
CA THR A 39 2.77 -3.27 -29.66
C THR A 39 1.35 -3.78 -29.93
N GLY A 40 0.32 -2.98 -29.61
CA GLY A 40 -1.07 -3.43 -29.58
C GLY A 40 -1.39 -4.40 -28.44
N LEU A 41 -0.48 -4.56 -27.47
CA LEU A 41 -0.60 -5.48 -26.35
C LEU A 41 -0.58 -4.72 -25.02
N LEU A 42 -1.29 -5.25 -24.03
CA LEU A 42 -1.27 -4.74 -22.66
C LEU A 42 0.05 -5.09 -21.96
N ILE A 43 0.40 -4.31 -20.93
CA ILE A 43 1.58 -4.51 -20.06
C ILE A 43 1.19 -4.63 -18.58
N GLY A 44 2.12 -5.07 -17.73
CA GLY A 44 1.89 -5.20 -16.29
C GLY A 44 1.12 -6.48 -15.95
N ASP A 45 0.09 -6.38 -15.12
CA ASP A 45 -0.67 -7.56 -14.67
C ASP A 45 -1.41 -8.27 -15.82
N TYR A 46 -1.77 -7.55 -16.88
CA TYR A 46 -2.47 -8.07 -18.06
C TYR A 46 -1.54 -8.25 -19.26
N GLN A 47 -0.24 -8.46 -19.02
CA GLN A 47 0.76 -8.52 -20.08
C GLN A 47 0.40 -9.52 -21.20
N GLY A 48 0.48 -9.07 -22.45
CA GLY A 48 0.29 -9.93 -23.63
C GLY A 48 -1.16 -10.05 -24.14
N VAL A 49 -2.13 -9.45 -23.44
CA VAL A 49 -3.52 -9.39 -23.93
C VAL A 49 -3.64 -8.39 -25.08
N LEU A 50 -4.31 -8.77 -26.17
CA LEU A 50 -4.51 -7.93 -27.36
C LEU A 50 -5.60 -6.87 -27.12
N ILE A 51 -5.31 -5.63 -27.50
CA ILE A 51 -6.24 -4.50 -27.40
C ILE A 51 -7.27 -4.57 -28.54
N LYS A 52 -8.55 -4.62 -28.19
CA LYS A 52 -9.67 -4.61 -29.15
C LYS A 52 -9.99 -3.19 -29.62
N TYR A 53 -10.05 -2.24 -28.68
CA TYR A 53 -10.51 -0.88 -28.91
C TYR A 53 -9.35 0.13 -28.87
N LYS A 54 -8.47 0.07 -29.88
CA LYS A 54 -7.24 0.89 -29.92
C LYS A 54 -7.48 2.40 -29.95
N GLU A 55 -8.55 2.83 -30.62
CA GLU A 55 -8.90 4.25 -30.77
C GLU A 55 -9.28 4.90 -29.43
N GLN A 56 -9.76 4.11 -28.49
CA GLN A 56 -10.24 4.55 -27.19
C GLN A 56 -9.12 4.69 -26.16
N VAL A 57 -7.91 4.16 -26.44
CA VAL A 57 -6.80 4.11 -25.47
C VAL A 57 -6.37 5.51 -25.01
N ALA A 58 -6.36 6.50 -25.90
CA ALA A 58 -6.01 7.89 -25.54
C ALA A 58 -7.04 8.53 -24.60
N TYR A 59 -8.33 8.24 -24.82
CA TYR A 59 -9.40 8.67 -23.92
C TYR A 59 -9.29 8.01 -22.55
N LEU A 60 -9.02 6.70 -22.53
CA LEU A 60 -8.84 5.93 -21.29
C LEU A 60 -7.60 6.38 -20.50
N LEU A 61 -6.51 6.75 -21.18
CA LEU A 61 -5.34 7.41 -20.55
C LEU A 61 -5.73 8.71 -19.85
N THR A 62 -6.51 9.54 -20.54
CA THR A 62 -6.96 10.82 -19.99
C THR A 62 -7.82 10.62 -18.74
N LEU A 63 -8.79 9.71 -18.78
CA LEU A 63 -9.59 9.35 -17.61
C LEU A 63 -8.73 8.84 -16.44
N THR A 64 -7.79 7.94 -16.75
CA THR A 64 -6.89 7.33 -15.77
C THR A 64 -6.07 8.39 -15.04
N ILE A 65 -5.41 9.28 -15.79
CA ILE A 65 -4.62 10.38 -15.23
C ILE A 65 -5.51 11.34 -14.42
N LEU A 66 -6.61 11.81 -15.00
CA LEU A 66 -7.50 12.77 -14.34
C LEU A 66 -8.05 12.23 -13.02
N SER A 67 -8.36 10.92 -12.95
CA SER A 67 -8.86 10.29 -11.73
C SER A 67 -7.89 10.44 -10.54
N TYR A 68 -6.59 10.17 -10.75
CA TYR A 68 -5.56 10.36 -9.74
C TYR A 68 -5.42 11.83 -9.36
N TYR A 69 -5.41 12.73 -10.34
CA TYR A 69 -5.30 14.16 -10.05
C TYR A 69 -6.50 14.68 -9.25
N ILE A 70 -7.73 14.23 -9.56
CA ILE A 70 -8.96 14.65 -8.88
C ILE A 70 -9.04 14.05 -7.46
N VAL A 71 -8.83 12.74 -7.32
CA VAL A 71 -8.97 12.06 -6.02
C VAL A 71 -7.84 12.45 -5.06
N CYS A 72 -6.58 12.35 -5.51
CA CYS A 72 -5.42 12.67 -4.67
C CYS A 72 -5.16 14.19 -4.55
N GLY A 73 -5.78 15.02 -5.39
CA GLY A 73 -5.66 16.47 -5.37
C GLY A 73 -6.82 17.16 -4.64
N PRO A 74 -7.85 17.65 -5.36
CA PRO A 74 -8.95 18.41 -4.77
C PRO A 74 -9.77 17.61 -3.77
N VAL A 75 -10.15 16.35 -4.06
CA VAL A 75 -10.97 15.55 -3.12
C VAL A 75 -10.26 15.39 -1.78
N PHE A 76 -9.01 14.89 -1.79
CA PHE A 76 -8.19 14.81 -0.59
C PHE A 76 -8.06 16.17 0.10
N SER A 77 -7.75 17.24 -0.63
CA SER A 77 -7.52 18.56 -0.04
C SER A 77 -8.76 19.14 0.63
N CYS A 78 -9.94 18.95 0.04
CA CYS A 78 -11.21 19.41 0.58
C CYS A 78 -11.53 18.70 1.90
N ILE A 79 -11.44 17.36 1.93
CA ILE A 79 -11.69 16.57 3.13
C ILE A 79 -10.60 16.84 4.18
N ALA A 80 -9.35 17.02 3.76
CA ALA A 80 -8.22 17.35 4.62
C ALA A 80 -8.32 18.76 5.25
N LYS A 81 -9.16 19.67 4.76
CA LYS A 81 -9.41 20.98 5.40
C LYS A 81 -10.42 20.94 6.56
N ILE A 82 -11.24 19.90 6.66
CA ILE A 82 -12.24 19.76 7.73
C ILE A 82 -11.53 19.76 9.10
N LYS A 83 -11.87 20.70 9.98
CA LYS A 83 -11.21 20.82 11.29
C LYS A 83 -11.65 19.69 12.21
N VAL A 84 -10.68 18.98 12.78
CA VAL A 84 -10.91 17.90 13.76
C VAL A 84 -9.99 18.16 14.96
N LYS A 85 -10.52 18.04 16.18
CA LYS A 85 -9.74 18.21 17.40
C LYS A 85 -8.79 17.03 17.58
N LEU A 86 -7.50 17.32 17.72
CA LEU A 86 -6.46 16.31 17.96
C LEU A 86 -6.64 15.69 19.35
N SER A 87 -6.48 14.38 19.43
CA SER A 87 -6.42 13.65 20.69
C SER A 87 -5.04 13.80 21.35
N THR A 88 -5.03 13.94 22.67
CA THR A 88 -3.78 13.96 23.42
C THR A 88 -3.21 12.54 23.49
N ILE A 89 -2.14 12.28 22.72
CA ILE A 89 -1.45 11.00 22.76
C ILE A 89 -0.42 10.98 23.90
N LYS A 90 -0.63 10.10 24.88
CA LYS A 90 0.40 9.67 25.85
C LYS A 90 0.68 8.17 25.65
N GLY A 91 1.79 7.66 26.16
CA GLY A 91 2.11 6.22 26.08
C GLY A 91 2.69 5.73 24.74
N LEU A 92 3.12 6.63 23.84
CA LEU A 92 3.73 6.24 22.56
C LEU A 92 4.97 5.34 22.73
N ASN A 93 5.77 5.54 23.78
CA ASN A 93 6.89 4.66 24.11
C ASN A 93 6.42 3.25 24.47
N SER A 94 5.38 3.12 25.29
CA SER A 94 4.79 1.82 25.63
C SER A 94 4.21 1.13 24.38
N PHE A 95 3.58 1.91 23.50
CA PHE A 95 3.12 1.40 22.21
C PHE A 95 4.29 0.85 21.36
N ALA A 96 5.46 1.50 21.37
CA ALA A 96 6.62 1.03 20.61
C ALA A 96 7.12 -0.37 21.04
N TYR A 97 7.08 -0.67 22.34
CA TYR A 97 7.42 -2.01 22.86
C TYR A 97 6.33 -3.03 22.53
N LEU A 98 5.06 -2.63 22.68
CA LEU A 98 3.92 -3.48 22.33
C LEU A 98 3.91 -3.83 20.84
N LEU A 99 4.18 -2.85 19.97
CA LEU A 99 4.30 -3.05 18.54
C LEU A 99 5.44 -4.01 18.22
N LEU A 100 6.62 -3.84 18.83
CA LEU A 100 7.74 -4.74 18.60
C LEU A 100 7.39 -6.18 18.96
N PHE A 101 6.75 -6.39 20.11
CA PHE A 101 6.27 -7.70 20.52
C PHE A 101 5.36 -8.33 19.46
N PHE A 102 4.37 -7.58 18.97
CA PHE A 102 3.48 -8.07 17.93
C PHE A 102 4.16 -8.27 16.58
N GLN A 103 5.13 -7.44 16.21
CA GLN A 103 5.94 -7.64 15.00
C GLN A 103 6.74 -8.94 15.04
N VAL A 104 7.38 -9.24 16.17
CA VAL A 104 8.14 -10.48 16.34
C VAL A 104 7.21 -11.70 16.28
N LEU A 105 6.07 -11.66 16.96
CA LEU A 105 5.09 -12.75 16.91
C LEU A 105 4.50 -12.94 15.51
N PHE A 106 4.14 -11.85 14.84
CA PHE A 106 3.61 -11.90 13.48
C PHE A 106 4.66 -12.42 12.50
N PHE A 107 5.92 -11.99 12.64
CA PHE A 107 7.02 -12.50 11.83
C PHE A 107 7.23 -14.01 12.03
N ALA A 108 7.29 -14.47 13.28
CA ALA A 108 7.41 -15.89 13.60
C ALA A 108 6.24 -16.72 13.05
N PHE A 109 5.02 -16.21 13.19
CA PHE A 109 3.81 -16.85 12.65
C PHE A 109 3.85 -16.99 11.12
N ASN A 110 4.24 -15.94 10.39
CA ASN A 110 4.29 -15.99 8.93
C ASN A 110 5.42 -16.91 8.43
N ILE A 111 6.56 -16.96 9.13
CA ILE A 111 7.62 -17.93 8.81
C ILE A 111 7.14 -19.36 9.05
N SER A 112 6.52 -19.64 10.21
CA SER A 112 6.15 -21.01 10.56
C SER A 112 5.00 -21.56 9.72
N THR A 113 4.07 -20.70 9.30
CA THR A 113 2.87 -21.12 8.57
C THR A 113 2.96 -20.88 7.06
N GLY A 114 3.93 -20.08 6.58
CA GLY A 114 3.95 -19.60 5.20
C GLY A 114 2.79 -18.66 4.84
N SER A 115 1.92 -18.31 5.80
CA SER A 115 0.77 -17.43 5.58
C SER A 115 1.22 -16.01 5.19
N ASN A 116 0.40 -15.30 4.42
CA ASN A 116 0.67 -13.94 3.92
C ASN A 116 1.96 -13.80 3.10
N THR A 117 2.49 -14.90 2.56
CA THR A 117 3.63 -14.86 1.64
C THR A 117 3.14 -14.51 0.24
N ALA A 118 3.90 -13.66 -0.46
CA ALA A 118 3.53 -13.23 -1.81
C ALA A 118 3.51 -14.43 -2.78
N GLY A 119 2.34 -14.72 -3.35
CA GLY A 119 2.13 -15.81 -4.31
C GLY A 119 1.63 -17.10 -3.68
N THR A 120 1.25 -17.12 -2.40
CA THR A 120 0.66 -18.31 -1.77
C THR A 120 -0.81 -18.09 -1.41
N ASP A 121 -1.64 -19.09 -1.69
CA ASP A 121 -3.05 -19.15 -1.27
C ASP A 121 -3.24 -19.76 0.12
N PHE A 122 -2.13 -20.15 0.75
CA PHE A 122 -2.17 -20.80 2.04
C PHE A 122 -2.61 -19.83 3.12
N GLN A 123 -3.86 -19.99 3.55
CA GLN A 123 -4.40 -19.27 4.68
C GLN A 123 -4.72 -20.26 5.80
N THR A 124 -3.92 -20.24 6.85
CA THR A 124 -4.17 -21.04 8.05
C THR A 124 -5.55 -20.72 8.66
N GLY A 125 -6.35 -21.73 8.95
CA GLY A 125 -7.61 -21.56 9.67
C GLY A 125 -7.42 -21.28 11.17
N GLY A 126 -8.48 -20.89 11.86
CA GLY A 126 -8.54 -20.87 13.33
C GLY A 126 -8.34 -19.52 14.01
N PHE A 127 -8.38 -19.54 15.35
CA PHE A 127 -8.42 -18.36 16.21
C PHE A 127 -7.18 -17.45 16.07
N ILE A 128 -6.00 -18.05 15.88
CA ILE A 128 -4.74 -17.30 15.74
C ILE A 128 -4.77 -16.41 14.48
N ARG A 129 -5.41 -16.87 13.39
CA ARG A 129 -5.58 -16.04 12.20
C ARG A 129 -6.51 -14.86 12.45
N LEU A 130 -7.59 -15.05 13.21
CA LEU A 130 -8.51 -13.96 13.57
C LEU A 130 -7.78 -12.85 14.33
N LEU A 131 -6.85 -13.21 15.23
CA LEU A 131 -6.00 -12.23 15.91
C LEU A 131 -5.25 -11.32 14.91
N TRP A 132 -4.59 -11.92 13.92
CA TRP A 132 -3.83 -11.17 12.91
C TRP A 132 -4.71 -10.40 11.93
N LEU A 133 -5.95 -10.84 11.73
CA LEU A 133 -6.95 -10.08 10.98
C LEU A 133 -7.35 -8.81 11.72
N PHE A 134 -7.59 -8.88 13.04
CA PHE A 134 -7.98 -7.73 13.86
C PHE A 134 -6.81 -6.81 14.23
N LEU A 135 -5.59 -7.34 14.23
CA LEU A 135 -4.36 -6.63 14.57
C LEU A 135 -3.45 -6.49 13.33
N PRO A 136 -3.69 -5.50 12.47
CA PRO A 136 -2.93 -5.30 11.23
C PRO A 136 -1.55 -4.70 11.53
N VAL A 137 -0.61 -5.57 11.93
CA VAL A 137 0.72 -5.21 12.48
C VAL A 137 1.52 -4.30 11.54
N ASP A 138 1.52 -4.59 10.23
CA ASP A 138 2.26 -3.80 9.24
C ASP A 138 1.75 -2.35 9.15
N TYR A 139 0.43 -2.17 9.14
CA TYR A 139 -0.19 -0.84 9.09
C TYR A 139 -0.07 -0.09 10.42
N LEU A 140 -0.14 -0.79 11.55
CA LEU A 140 0.17 -0.23 12.87
C LEU A 140 1.61 0.28 12.92
N PHE A 141 2.56 -0.44 12.30
CA PHE A 141 3.92 0.04 12.15
C PHE A 141 4.01 1.31 11.30
N TYR A 142 3.32 1.41 10.16
CA TYR A 142 3.32 2.65 9.38
C TYR A 142 2.76 3.84 10.18
N ILE A 143 1.69 3.64 10.93
CA ILE A 143 1.12 4.67 11.79
C ILE A 143 2.15 5.10 12.85
N TYR A 144 2.75 4.14 13.56
CA TYR A 144 3.81 4.42 14.54
C TYR A 144 5.03 5.10 13.91
N TYR A 145 5.41 4.70 12.70
CA TYR A 145 6.55 5.24 12.00
C TYR A 145 6.39 6.75 11.75
N PHE A 146 5.19 7.19 11.37
CA PHE A 146 4.88 8.61 11.16
C PHE A 146 4.74 9.39 12.47
N VAL A 147 4.05 8.85 13.48
CA VAL A 147 3.82 9.56 14.75
C VAL A 147 5.07 9.58 15.63
N GLY A 148 5.78 8.45 15.71
CA GLY A 148 6.99 8.24 16.52
C GLY A 148 8.30 8.68 15.86
N ARG A 149 8.27 9.30 14.67
CA ARG A 149 9.50 9.71 13.97
C ARG A 149 10.38 10.65 14.79
N GLU A 150 9.79 11.51 15.61
CA GLU A 150 10.51 12.50 16.42
C GLU A 150 11.18 11.88 17.64
N THR A 151 10.75 10.69 18.08
CA THR A 151 11.39 9.92 19.15
C THR A 151 12.52 9.02 18.64
N LYS A 152 13.02 9.27 17.41
CA LYS A 152 14.07 8.51 16.71
C LYS A 152 15.35 8.25 17.53
N VAL A 153 15.59 9.03 18.58
CA VAL A 153 16.72 8.84 19.50
C VAL A 153 16.59 7.54 20.31
N ASN A 154 15.37 6.98 20.42
CA ASN A 154 15.14 5.75 21.16
C ASN A 154 15.51 4.52 20.30
N LYS A 155 16.41 3.67 20.84
CA LYS A 155 16.87 2.41 20.21
C LYS A 155 15.69 1.53 19.75
N ILE A 156 14.57 1.55 20.48
CA ILE A 156 13.37 0.76 20.17
C ILE A 156 12.76 1.12 18.80
N TYR A 157 12.85 2.38 18.37
CA TYR A 157 12.31 2.82 17.08
C TYR A 157 13.07 2.14 15.94
N LEU A 158 14.40 2.10 16.03
CA LEU A 158 15.25 1.45 15.04
C LEU A 158 14.99 -0.07 15.00
N VAL A 159 14.82 -0.71 16.16
CA VAL A 159 14.53 -2.14 16.23
C VAL A 159 13.22 -2.48 15.52
N ASN A 160 12.15 -1.71 15.75
CA ASN A 160 10.87 -1.90 15.03
C ASN A 160 11.04 -1.78 13.50
N VAL A 161 11.86 -0.84 13.02
CA VAL A 161 12.14 -0.68 11.58
C VAL A 161 12.88 -1.89 11.03
N ILE A 162 13.90 -2.39 11.74
CA ILE A 162 14.68 -3.55 11.31
C ILE A 162 13.78 -4.79 11.24
N VAL A 163 13.02 -5.08 12.30
CA VAL A 163 12.11 -6.24 12.33
C VAL A 163 11.05 -6.14 11.24
N PHE A 164 10.51 -4.95 11.00
CA PHE A 164 9.57 -4.72 9.90
C PHE A 164 10.18 -5.06 8.53
N ILE A 165 11.38 -4.55 8.23
CA ILE A 165 12.05 -4.79 6.94
C ILE A 165 12.34 -6.30 6.77
N LEU A 166 12.84 -6.97 7.80
CA LEU A 166 13.11 -8.41 7.77
C LEU A 166 11.81 -9.21 7.53
N SER A 167 10.72 -8.84 8.20
CA SER A 167 9.41 -9.46 8.01
C SER A 167 8.82 -9.26 6.61
N MET A 168 9.01 -8.09 6.01
CA MET A 168 8.54 -7.81 4.65
C MET A 168 9.38 -8.52 3.60
N LEU A 169 10.70 -8.61 3.82
CA LEU A 169 11.62 -9.37 2.97
C LEU A 169 11.27 -10.85 2.97
N SER A 170 11.05 -11.47 4.14
CA SER A 170 10.73 -12.89 4.23
C SER A 170 9.42 -13.25 3.53
N ARG A 171 8.43 -12.34 3.55
CA ARG A 171 7.12 -12.55 2.91
C ARG A 171 7.08 -12.09 1.43
N GLY A 172 8.15 -11.47 0.92
CA GLY A 172 8.24 -11.02 -0.47
C GLY A 172 7.48 -9.74 -0.84
N TRP A 173 6.92 -9.01 0.14
CA TRP A 173 6.08 -7.81 -0.03
C TRP A 173 6.86 -6.50 -0.13
N LEU A 174 7.92 -6.48 -0.95
CA LEU A 174 8.80 -5.31 -1.07
C LEU A 174 8.11 -4.05 -1.62
N GLY A 175 7.01 -4.16 -2.38
CA GLY A 175 6.30 -2.99 -2.94
C GLY A 175 5.83 -1.99 -1.89
N TRP A 176 5.48 -2.46 -0.70
CA TRP A 176 5.04 -1.62 0.41
C TRP A 176 6.16 -0.82 1.08
N THR A 177 7.43 -1.11 0.77
CA THR A 177 8.55 -0.24 1.17
C THR A 177 8.47 1.16 0.54
N LEU A 178 7.69 1.33 -0.55
CA LEU A 178 7.36 2.65 -1.11
C LEU A 178 6.69 3.58 -0.11
N VAL A 179 5.93 3.05 0.86
CA VAL A 179 5.34 3.86 1.95
C VAL A 179 6.43 4.43 2.86
N LEU A 180 7.48 3.65 3.15
CA LEU A 180 8.64 4.14 3.91
C LEU A 180 9.43 5.18 3.12
N LEU A 181 9.65 4.96 1.83
CA LEU A 181 10.28 5.93 0.95
C LEU A 181 9.51 7.25 0.94
N TYR A 182 8.18 7.19 0.77
CA TYR A 182 7.30 8.36 0.83
C TYR A 182 7.41 9.08 2.18
N ALA A 183 7.37 8.33 3.28
CA ALA A 183 7.47 8.87 4.62
C ALA A 183 8.79 9.62 4.83
N GLU A 184 9.90 9.01 4.43
CA GLU A 184 11.22 9.62 4.55
C GLU A 184 11.37 10.88 3.69
N LEU A 185 10.88 10.86 2.45
CA LEU A 185 10.85 12.07 1.61
C LEU A 185 10.03 13.18 2.29
N CYS A 186 8.88 12.86 2.88
CA CYS A 186 8.08 13.83 3.62
C CYS A 186 8.87 14.46 4.78
N PHE A 187 9.57 13.65 5.58
CA PHE A 187 10.38 14.15 6.69
C PHE A 187 11.63 14.90 6.23
N PHE A 188 12.24 14.51 5.10
CA PHE A 188 13.36 15.20 4.48
C PHE A 188 13.00 16.64 4.10
N PHE A 189 11.86 16.84 3.42
CA PHE A 189 11.38 18.16 3.02
C PHE A 189 10.80 18.99 4.18
N CYS A 190 10.35 18.36 5.27
CA CYS A 190 9.78 19.08 6.40
C CYS A 190 10.81 19.54 7.46
N SER A 191 11.99 18.90 7.55
CA SER A 191 12.96 19.18 8.61
C SER A 191 13.65 20.56 8.45
N HIS A 192 13.31 21.49 9.35
CA HIS A 192 13.82 22.87 9.37
C HIS A 192 14.93 23.11 10.42
N LYS A 193 15.20 22.17 11.33
CA LYS A 193 16.22 22.34 12.38
C LYS A 193 17.57 21.79 11.92
N SER A 194 18.46 22.68 11.45
CA SER A 194 19.92 22.50 11.41
C SER A 194 20.42 21.10 11.03
N ILE A 195 19.77 20.45 10.07
CA ILE A 195 20.48 19.44 9.31
C ILE A 195 21.38 20.24 8.38
N LYS A 196 22.63 20.45 8.81
CA LYS A 196 23.72 20.96 7.94
C LYS A 196 23.55 20.31 6.58
N ASN A 197 23.69 21.07 5.49
CA ASN A 197 23.58 20.58 4.10
C ASN A 197 24.23 19.19 3.90
N LYS A 198 25.32 18.89 4.64
CA LYS A 198 25.91 17.56 4.80
C LYS A 198 24.95 16.37 5.07
N LYS A 199 24.01 16.39 6.03
CA LYS A 199 23.12 15.20 6.20
C LYS A 199 22.01 15.13 5.15
N LYS A 200 21.63 16.26 4.52
CA LYS A 200 20.75 16.21 3.35
C LYS A 200 21.46 15.57 2.16
N ILE A 201 22.73 15.91 1.95
CA ILE A 201 23.60 15.28 0.96
C ILE A 201 23.79 13.79 1.26
N ASN A 202 24.10 13.40 2.50
CA ASN A 202 24.23 11.98 2.86
C ASN A 202 22.92 11.21 2.65
N TYR A 203 21.77 11.83 2.90
CA TYR A 203 20.48 11.22 2.64
C TYR A 203 20.20 11.07 1.14
N LEU A 204 20.55 12.07 0.34
CA LEU A 204 20.49 12.02 -1.12
C LEU A 204 21.42 10.93 -1.67
N ILE A 205 22.66 10.85 -1.16
CA ILE A 205 23.63 9.79 -1.51
C ILE A 205 23.07 8.41 -1.15
N LEU A 206 22.47 8.25 0.04
CA LEU A 206 21.85 6.99 0.44
C LEU A 206 20.67 6.63 -0.46
N LEU A 207 19.83 7.60 -0.84
CA LEU A 207 18.72 7.41 -1.77
C LEU A 207 19.23 7.01 -3.17
N CYS A 208 20.24 7.69 -3.68
CA CYS A 208 20.89 7.34 -4.95
C CYS A 208 21.54 5.95 -4.88
N PHE A 209 22.18 5.60 -3.77
CA PHE A 209 22.73 4.26 -3.54
C PHE A 209 21.60 3.20 -3.56
N PHE A 210 20.48 3.45 -2.90
CA PHE A 210 19.32 2.57 -2.97
C PHE A 210 18.76 2.45 -4.38
N LEU A 211 18.70 3.53 -5.17
CA LEU A 211 18.28 3.47 -6.58
C LEU A 211 19.27 2.68 -7.45
N ILE A 212 20.57 2.72 -7.12
CA ILE A 212 21.60 1.96 -7.84
C ILE A 212 21.55 0.46 -7.47
N VAL A 213 21.27 0.17 -6.20
CA VAL A 213 21.26 -1.20 -5.65
C VAL A 213 19.90 -1.90 -5.87
N ALA A 214 18.80 -1.16 -5.97
CA ALA A 214 17.45 -1.72 -6.12
C ALA A 214 17.30 -2.64 -7.36
N PRO A 215 17.82 -2.30 -8.54
CA PRO A 215 17.83 -3.20 -9.69
C PRO A 215 18.59 -4.49 -9.42
N LEU A 216 19.73 -4.44 -8.71
CA LEU A 216 20.50 -5.62 -8.35
C LEU A 216 19.75 -6.51 -7.35
N VAL A 217 19.13 -5.91 -6.34
CA VAL A 217 18.30 -6.65 -5.36
C VAL A 217 17.08 -7.28 -6.04
N PHE A 218 16.49 -6.58 -7.02
CA PHE A 218 15.36 -7.10 -7.79
C PHE A 218 15.78 -8.26 -8.71
N SER A 219 16.85 -8.11 -9.49
CA SER A 219 17.40 -9.20 -10.31
C SER A 219 17.77 -10.41 -9.45
N LEU A 220 18.41 -10.18 -8.30
CA LEU A 220 18.70 -11.24 -7.34
C LEU A 220 17.43 -11.90 -6.81
N LYS A 221 16.37 -11.15 -6.48
CA LYS A 221 15.09 -11.74 -6.05
C LYS A 221 14.49 -12.65 -7.12
N VAL A 222 14.47 -12.19 -8.38
CA VAL A 222 13.89 -12.93 -9.50
C VAL A 222 14.71 -14.19 -9.79
N GLN A 223 16.03 -14.06 -9.82
CA GLN A 223 16.96 -15.17 -10.08
C GLN A 223 17.02 -16.15 -8.92
N LEU A 224 16.99 -15.70 -7.66
CA LEU A 224 16.88 -16.60 -6.51
C LEU A 224 15.60 -17.43 -6.58
N ARG A 225 14.48 -16.86 -7.03
CA ARG A 225 13.23 -17.61 -7.20
C ARG A 225 13.30 -18.64 -8.33
N ALA A 226 14.10 -18.41 -9.36
CA ALA A 226 14.31 -19.38 -10.44
C ALA A 226 15.39 -20.41 -10.08
N ASP A 227 16.57 -19.96 -9.68
CA ASP A 227 17.78 -20.78 -9.57
C ASP A 227 17.90 -21.57 -8.26
N LEU A 228 17.31 -21.11 -7.13
CA LEU A 228 17.25 -21.92 -5.90
C LEU A 228 16.46 -23.21 -6.12
N TYR A 229 15.45 -23.17 -6.99
CA TYR A 229 14.64 -24.34 -7.32
C TYR A 229 15.39 -25.35 -8.20
N PHE A 230 16.35 -24.91 -9.02
CA PHE A 230 17.01 -25.77 -10.03
C PHE A 230 18.49 -26.07 -9.78
N SER A 231 19.24 -25.21 -9.08
CA SER A 231 20.72 -25.26 -9.07
C SER A 231 21.40 -24.93 -7.72
N GLY A 232 20.62 -24.59 -6.69
CA GLY A 232 21.15 -24.29 -5.35
C GLY A 232 22.05 -23.05 -5.29
N ILE A 233 22.92 -22.96 -4.28
CA ILE A 233 23.76 -21.77 -4.01
C ILE A 233 24.80 -21.53 -5.12
N GLY A 234 25.25 -22.58 -5.81
CA GLY A 234 26.22 -22.47 -6.91
C GLY A 234 25.69 -21.69 -8.11
N GLY A 235 24.40 -21.84 -8.46
CA GLY A 235 23.76 -21.06 -9.52
C GLY A 235 23.62 -19.58 -9.17
N VAL A 236 23.40 -19.26 -7.89
CA VAL A 236 23.32 -17.87 -7.43
C VAL A 236 24.65 -17.13 -7.64
N VAL A 237 25.78 -17.81 -7.40
CA VAL A 237 27.12 -17.22 -7.54
C VAL A 237 27.50 -17.01 -9.02
N SER A 238 27.19 -17.97 -9.90
CA SER A 238 27.44 -17.83 -11.35
C SER A 238 26.56 -16.74 -11.98
N THR A 239 25.31 -16.64 -11.55
CA THR A 239 24.39 -15.60 -11.99
C THR A 239 24.88 -14.21 -11.56
N LEU A 240 25.39 -14.06 -10.32
CA LEU A 240 26.01 -12.82 -9.82
C LEU A 240 27.25 -12.39 -10.63
N SER A 241 28.06 -13.35 -11.10
CA SER A 241 29.26 -13.04 -11.91
C SER A 241 28.97 -12.59 -13.34
N ASN A 242 27.78 -12.89 -13.87
CA ASN A 242 27.42 -12.65 -15.27
C ASN A 242 26.24 -11.66 -15.43
N ILE A 243 25.94 -10.85 -14.41
CA ILE A 243 24.83 -9.89 -14.48
C ILE A 243 25.11 -8.82 -15.54
N ASP A 244 24.30 -8.79 -16.60
CA ASP A 244 24.17 -7.62 -17.46
C ASP A 244 23.46 -6.51 -16.67
N TYR A 245 24.24 -5.51 -16.25
CA TYR A 245 23.76 -4.38 -15.48
C TYR A 245 22.76 -3.54 -16.28
N ILE A 246 22.98 -3.30 -17.57
CA ILE A 246 22.09 -2.46 -18.38
C ILE A 246 20.74 -3.15 -18.54
N GLN A 247 20.75 -4.44 -18.89
CA GLN A 247 19.52 -5.20 -19.03
C GLN A 247 18.77 -5.34 -17.69
N SER A 248 19.49 -5.52 -16.58
CA SER A 248 18.89 -5.56 -15.24
C SER A 248 18.18 -4.26 -14.87
N TYR A 249 18.80 -3.11 -15.19
CA TYR A 249 18.17 -1.81 -14.98
C TYR A 249 16.95 -1.60 -15.88
N ASN A 250 17.04 -1.97 -17.16
CA ASN A 250 15.91 -1.88 -18.08
C ASN A 250 14.73 -2.75 -17.60
N ASN A 251 15.01 -3.99 -17.18
CA ASN A 251 14.01 -4.89 -16.63
C ASN A 251 13.40 -4.35 -15.33
N PHE A 252 14.22 -3.78 -14.44
CA PHE A 252 13.73 -3.17 -13.21
C PHE A 252 12.83 -1.96 -13.48
N ILE A 253 13.27 -1.03 -14.35
CA ILE A 253 12.49 0.16 -14.71
C ILE A 253 11.19 -0.25 -15.38
N ALA A 254 11.23 -1.16 -16.36
CA ALA A 254 10.05 -1.66 -17.03
C ALA A 254 9.08 -2.34 -16.04
N SER A 255 9.59 -3.20 -15.15
CA SER A 255 8.78 -3.86 -14.13
C SER A 255 8.22 -2.89 -13.08
N PHE A 256 8.93 -1.81 -12.77
CA PHE A 256 8.49 -0.79 -11.83
C PHE A 256 7.38 0.07 -12.45
N LEU A 257 7.61 0.57 -13.68
CA LEU A 257 6.63 1.36 -14.42
C LEU A 257 5.36 0.55 -14.71
N SER A 258 5.51 -0.73 -15.08
CA SER A 258 4.38 -1.62 -15.37
C SER A 258 3.50 -1.91 -14.16
N ARG A 259 4.05 -1.83 -12.93
CA ARG A 259 3.32 -1.99 -11.67
C ARG A 259 2.68 -0.70 -11.16
N ILE A 260 3.18 0.47 -11.54
CA ILE A 260 2.63 1.77 -11.15
C ILE A 260 1.54 2.24 -12.10
N GLN A 261 1.69 1.98 -13.40
CA GLN A 261 0.67 2.33 -14.40
C GLN A 261 -0.65 1.60 -14.11
N GLN A 262 -1.78 2.23 -14.43
CA GLN A 262 -3.12 1.60 -14.36
C GLN A 262 -3.82 1.56 -15.71
N LEU A 263 -3.23 2.16 -16.76
CA LEU A 263 -3.83 2.21 -18.08
C LEU A 263 -4.17 0.81 -18.61
N SER A 264 -3.25 -0.16 -18.51
CA SER A 264 -3.53 -1.52 -18.97
C SER A 264 -4.77 -2.11 -18.30
N ASN A 265 -4.94 -1.85 -17.00
CA ASN A 265 -6.06 -2.36 -16.21
C ASN A 265 -7.36 -1.73 -16.73
N VAL A 266 -7.36 -0.42 -16.96
CA VAL A 266 -8.51 0.33 -17.47
C VAL A 266 -8.88 -0.09 -18.89
N VAL A 267 -7.89 -0.29 -19.78
CA VAL A 267 -8.13 -0.80 -21.15
C VAL A 267 -8.69 -2.21 -21.10
N PHE A 268 -8.12 -3.09 -20.29
CA PHE A 268 -8.61 -4.47 -20.16
C PHE A 268 -10.09 -4.51 -19.77
N PHE A 269 -10.47 -3.75 -18.73
CA PHE A 269 -11.85 -3.69 -18.27
C PHE A 269 -12.78 -3.06 -19.28
N TYR A 270 -12.34 -2.04 -20.01
CA TYR A 270 -13.13 -1.45 -21.09
C TYR A 270 -13.39 -2.45 -22.22
N ASP A 271 -12.38 -3.21 -22.63
CA ASP A 271 -12.45 -4.23 -23.68
C ASP A 271 -13.34 -5.42 -23.30
N HIS A 272 -13.44 -5.74 -22.01
CA HIS A 272 -14.20 -6.87 -21.47
C HIS A 272 -15.45 -6.47 -20.68
N LYS A 273 -15.86 -5.18 -20.73
CA LYS A 273 -16.92 -4.62 -19.89
C LYS A 273 -18.24 -5.41 -19.92
N GLN A 274 -18.65 -5.90 -21.09
CA GLN A 274 -19.90 -6.66 -21.23
C GLN A 274 -19.82 -8.04 -20.58
N GLU A 275 -18.67 -8.70 -20.65
CA GLU A 275 -18.44 -10.00 -20.03
C GLU A 275 -18.33 -9.85 -18.51
N LEU A 276 -17.51 -8.90 -18.06
CA LEU A 276 -17.31 -8.63 -16.63
C LEU A 276 -18.61 -8.14 -15.96
N TYR A 277 -19.42 -7.33 -16.64
CA TYR A 277 -20.75 -6.96 -16.15
C TYR A 277 -21.61 -8.18 -15.88
N LYS A 278 -21.66 -9.15 -16.79
CA LYS A 278 -22.45 -10.37 -16.60
C LYS A 278 -22.04 -11.10 -15.32
N PHE A 279 -20.74 -11.30 -15.12
CA PHE A 279 -20.22 -11.98 -13.91
C PHE A 279 -20.54 -11.25 -12.61
N VAL A 280 -20.47 -9.91 -12.60
CA VAL A 280 -20.81 -9.10 -11.42
C VAL A 280 -22.32 -9.09 -11.19
N SER A 281 -23.13 -8.93 -12.24
CA SER A 281 -24.60 -8.90 -12.16
C SER A 281 -25.21 -10.25 -11.77
N SER A 282 -24.52 -11.36 -12.06
CA SER A 282 -24.93 -12.71 -11.65
C SER A 282 -24.33 -13.14 -10.31
N GLU A 283 -23.72 -12.21 -9.56
CA GLU A 283 -23.08 -12.46 -8.26
C GLU A 283 -21.98 -13.54 -8.26
N ILE A 284 -21.46 -13.92 -9.43
CA ILE A 284 -20.32 -14.85 -9.55
C ILE A 284 -19.06 -14.16 -9.03
N VAL A 285 -18.93 -12.87 -9.33
CA VAL A 285 -17.83 -12.01 -8.87
C VAL A 285 -18.39 -10.96 -7.92
N SER A 286 -17.70 -10.74 -6.81
CA SER A 286 -18.08 -9.73 -5.85
C SER A 286 -17.89 -8.31 -6.41
N ASN A 287 -18.75 -7.40 -5.99
CA ASN A 287 -18.57 -5.97 -6.28
C ASN A 287 -17.53 -5.34 -5.34
N TYR A 288 -17.13 -4.09 -5.66
CA TYR A 288 -16.14 -3.32 -4.89
C TYR A 288 -16.44 -3.18 -3.39
N ALA A 289 -17.72 -3.27 -2.98
CA ALA A 289 -18.13 -3.07 -1.59
C ALA A 289 -17.89 -4.31 -0.73
N TRP A 290 -17.83 -5.47 -1.36
CA TRP A 290 -17.53 -6.73 -0.70
C TRP A 290 -16.03 -6.99 -0.56
N GLU A 291 -15.18 -6.32 -1.34
CA GLU A 291 -13.74 -6.57 -1.33
C GLU A 291 -13.09 -6.45 0.06
N GLY A 292 -12.31 -7.47 0.43
CA GLY A 292 -11.51 -7.48 1.64
C GLY A 292 -12.26 -7.84 2.91
N LEU A 293 -12.13 -7.02 3.96
CA LEU A 293 -12.71 -7.28 5.28
C LEU A 293 -14.22 -7.59 5.25
N PRO A 294 -15.06 -6.89 4.46
CA PRO A 294 -16.48 -7.24 4.34
C PRO A 294 -16.70 -8.69 3.90
N GLN A 295 -16.04 -9.14 2.82
CA GLN A 295 -16.13 -10.53 2.36
C GLN A 295 -15.45 -11.53 3.29
N GLN A 296 -14.28 -11.18 3.86
CA GLN A 296 -13.50 -12.11 4.67
C GLN A 296 -14.09 -12.34 6.08
N THR A 297 -14.82 -11.34 6.61
CA THR A 297 -15.32 -11.33 7.99
C THR A 297 -16.83 -11.19 8.06
N VAL A 298 -17.38 -10.09 7.51
CA VAL A 298 -18.81 -9.75 7.68
C VAL A 298 -19.69 -10.79 6.99
N ALA A 299 -19.33 -11.18 5.77
CA ALA A 299 -20.08 -12.19 5.03
C ALA A 299 -20.12 -13.53 5.78
N LYS A 300 -18.98 -13.99 6.31
CA LYS A 300 -18.91 -15.25 7.08
C LYS A 300 -19.73 -15.18 8.37
N LEU A 301 -19.72 -14.03 9.07
CA LEU A 301 -20.49 -13.84 10.30
C LEU A 301 -22.00 -13.80 10.04
N LEU A 302 -22.41 -13.24 8.90
CA LEU A 302 -23.82 -13.11 8.52
C LEU A 302 -24.34 -14.29 7.69
N GLY A 303 -23.50 -15.31 7.42
CA GLY A 303 -23.86 -16.44 6.56
C GLY A 303 -24.09 -16.05 5.10
N LEU A 304 -23.52 -14.92 4.65
CA LEU A 304 -23.61 -14.45 3.27
C LEU A 304 -22.48 -15.08 2.44
N ALA A 305 -22.78 -15.38 1.18
CA ALA A 305 -21.83 -15.91 0.21
C ALA A 305 -21.64 -14.90 -0.94
N PRO A 306 -20.93 -13.78 -0.73
CA PRO A 306 -20.59 -12.89 -1.83
C PRO A 306 -19.72 -13.65 -2.84
N GLY A 307 -19.87 -13.32 -4.13
CA GLY A 307 -19.10 -13.89 -5.23
C GLY A 307 -17.58 -13.83 -5.03
N VAL A 308 -16.83 -14.46 -5.93
CA VAL A 308 -15.36 -14.52 -5.87
C VAL A 308 -14.77 -13.10 -5.96
N ASP A 309 -13.70 -12.85 -5.20
CA ASP A 309 -12.95 -11.59 -5.26
C ASP A 309 -12.48 -11.29 -6.70
N MET A 310 -12.71 -10.07 -7.17
CA MET A 310 -12.42 -9.64 -8.54
C MET A 310 -10.93 -9.83 -8.91
N HIS A 311 -10.01 -9.51 -7.99
CA HIS A 311 -8.57 -9.62 -8.24
C HIS A 311 -8.14 -11.08 -8.44
N VAL A 312 -8.77 -12.01 -7.72
CA VAL A 312 -8.55 -13.45 -7.84
C VAL A 312 -9.22 -14.01 -9.09
N PHE A 313 -10.47 -13.61 -9.35
CA PHE A 313 -11.23 -14.04 -10.52
C PHE A 313 -10.52 -13.70 -11.82
N LEU A 314 -10.01 -12.47 -11.97
CA LEU A 314 -9.32 -12.05 -13.19
C LEU A 314 -8.09 -12.90 -13.49
N TYR A 315 -7.34 -13.27 -12.45
CA TYR A 315 -6.18 -14.14 -12.62
C TYR A 315 -6.58 -15.55 -13.04
N SER A 316 -7.53 -16.16 -12.33
CA SER A 316 -7.94 -17.55 -12.56
C SER A 316 -8.67 -17.73 -13.88
N HIS A 317 -9.47 -16.75 -14.31
CA HIS A 317 -10.25 -16.82 -15.54
C HIS A 317 -9.44 -16.48 -16.79
N TYR A 318 -8.54 -15.49 -16.75
CA TYR A 318 -7.85 -14.99 -17.95
C TYR A 318 -6.41 -15.47 -18.13
N ILE A 319 -5.69 -15.93 -17.09
CA ILE A 319 -4.28 -16.32 -17.22
C ILE A 319 -4.02 -17.80 -16.97
N SER A 320 -4.52 -18.39 -15.88
CA SER A 320 -4.24 -19.80 -15.59
C SER A 320 -5.11 -20.37 -14.47
N SER A 321 -5.79 -21.49 -14.76
CA SER A 321 -6.41 -22.39 -13.78
C SER A 321 -5.42 -23.39 -13.16
N SER A 322 -4.13 -23.33 -13.51
CA SER A 322 -3.11 -24.37 -13.22
C SER A 322 -1.80 -23.84 -12.62
N ALA A 323 -1.72 -22.56 -12.26
CA ALA A 323 -0.50 -21.98 -11.70
C ALA A 323 -0.39 -22.30 -10.20
N GLU A 324 0.76 -22.82 -9.77
CA GLU A 324 1.08 -23.16 -8.38
C GLU A 324 1.15 -21.92 -7.45
N ALA A 325 1.17 -20.71 -8.01
CA ALA A 325 1.21 -19.46 -7.27
C ALA A 325 0.01 -18.58 -7.61
N VAL A 326 -0.83 -18.30 -6.62
CA VAL A 326 -1.96 -17.38 -6.83
C VAL A 326 -1.46 -15.96 -6.85
N THR A 327 -1.61 -15.32 -8.00
CA THR A 327 -1.35 -13.90 -8.16
C THR A 327 -2.68 -13.16 -8.28
N THR A 328 -2.71 -11.93 -7.79
CA THR A 328 -3.89 -11.07 -7.82
C THR A 328 -3.62 -9.91 -8.77
N PHE A 329 -4.59 -9.60 -9.62
CA PHE A 329 -4.46 -8.53 -10.61
C PHE A 329 -5.04 -7.23 -10.11
N GLN A 330 -4.41 -6.13 -10.45
CA GLN A 330 -4.94 -4.81 -10.18
C GLN A 330 -6.20 -4.54 -11.01
N VAL A 331 -7.25 -4.05 -10.34
CA VAL A 331 -8.48 -3.61 -11.01
C VAL A 331 -8.31 -2.16 -11.49
N GLY A 332 -7.78 -1.28 -10.64
CA GLY A 332 -7.70 0.15 -10.90
C GLY A 332 -9.01 0.89 -10.64
N PHE A 333 -8.92 2.12 -10.15
CA PHE A 333 -10.08 2.91 -9.72
C PHE A 333 -11.11 3.16 -10.82
N ILE A 334 -10.66 3.50 -12.04
CA ILE A 334 -11.58 3.83 -13.13
C ILE A 334 -12.32 2.60 -13.67
N SER A 335 -11.72 1.43 -13.57
CA SER A 335 -12.27 0.18 -14.10
C SER A 335 -13.61 -0.20 -13.48
N TRP A 336 -13.83 0.14 -12.20
CA TRP A 336 -15.10 -0.10 -11.51
C TRP A 336 -16.30 0.64 -12.12
N PHE A 337 -16.07 1.76 -12.81
CA PHE A 337 -17.15 2.49 -13.50
C PHE A 337 -17.66 1.76 -14.75
N PHE A 338 -16.92 0.79 -15.28
CA PHE A 338 -17.33 0.04 -16.48
C PHE A 338 -18.17 -1.20 -16.17
N LEU A 339 -18.28 -1.58 -14.90
CA LEU A 339 -18.85 -2.87 -14.54
C LEU A 339 -20.36 -2.85 -14.38
N ASP A 340 -20.97 -1.83 -13.77
CA ASP A 340 -22.42 -1.75 -13.65
C ASP A 340 -22.88 -0.29 -13.46
N THR A 341 -23.98 0.10 -14.11
CA THR A 341 -24.47 1.49 -14.13
C THR A 341 -25.00 1.96 -12.79
N LEU A 342 -25.76 1.14 -12.06
CA LEU A 342 -26.25 1.50 -10.72
C LEU A 342 -25.12 1.50 -9.70
N SER A 343 -24.27 0.47 -9.72
CA SER A 343 -23.09 0.39 -8.86
C SER A 343 -22.09 1.53 -9.15
N SER A 344 -21.99 2.02 -10.39
CA SER A 344 -21.09 3.13 -10.75
C SER A 344 -21.46 4.46 -10.08
N VAL A 345 -22.72 4.66 -9.69
CA VAL A 345 -23.17 5.87 -8.97
C VAL A 345 -22.87 5.78 -7.47
N PHE A 346 -23.08 4.60 -6.87
CA PHE A 346 -22.79 4.38 -5.46
C PHE A 346 -21.29 4.23 -5.16
N TYR A 347 -20.50 3.86 -6.16
CA TYR A 347 -19.06 3.67 -6.04
C TYR A 347 -18.29 4.92 -5.60
N PRO A 348 -18.46 6.11 -6.23
CA PRO A 348 -17.89 7.35 -5.73
C PRO A 348 -18.27 7.66 -4.29
N LEU A 349 -19.53 7.42 -3.90
CA LEU A 349 -20.00 7.68 -2.55
C LEU A 349 -19.29 6.77 -1.54
N TYR A 350 -19.18 5.48 -1.84
CA TYR A 350 -18.41 4.53 -1.04
C TYR A 350 -16.96 4.98 -0.86
N VAL A 351 -16.29 5.38 -1.94
CA VAL A 351 -14.90 5.85 -1.90
C VAL A 351 -14.76 7.13 -1.08
N LEU A 352 -15.68 8.08 -1.22
CA LEU A 352 -15.70 9.30 -0.42
C LEU A 352 -15.90 9.01 1.08
N ILE A 353 -16.74 8.04 1.43
CA ILE A 353 -16.98 7.63 2.82
C ILE A 353 -15.69 7.04 3.42
N ILE A 354 -15.06 6.06 2.77
CA ILE A 354 -13.85 5.41 3.32
C ILE A 354 -12.67 6.39 3.41
N ILE A 355 -12.52 7.31 2.44
CA ILE A 355 -11.52 8.39 2.47
C ILE A 355 -11.85 9.41 3.58
N GLY A 356 -13.13 9.76 3.75
CA GLY A 356 -13.60 10.66 4.79
C GLY A 356 -13.31 10.13 6.19
N LEU A 357 -13.66 8.86 6.44
CA LEU A 357 -13.44 8.19 7.71
C LEU A 357 -11.95 8.06 8.04
N SER A 358 -11.12 7.65 7.08
CA SER A 358 -9.68 7.52 7.30
C SER A 358 -9.02 8.87 7.59
N LEU A 359 -9.38 9.93 6.87
CA LEU A 359 -8.87 11.28 7.13
C LEU A 359 -9.34 11.84 8.47
N PHE A 360 -10.60 11.57 8.85
CA PHE A 360 -11.12 11.95 10.16
C PHE A 360 -10.30 11.30 11.28
N LEU A 361 -10.09 9.97 11.23
CA LEU A 361 -9.30 9.24 12.22
C LEU A 361 -7.83 9.68 12.23
N SER A 362 -7.20 9.81 11.06
CA SER A 362 -5.82 10.26 10.93
C SER A 362 -5.60 11.63 11.56
N LYS A 363 -6.51 12.58 11.33
CA LYS A 363 -6.44 13.91 11.99
C LYS A 363 -6.61 13.80 13.49
N LYS A 364 -7.58 13.02 13.95
CA LYS A 364 -7.87 12.84 15.38
C LYS A 364 -6.68 12.24 16.12
N ILE A 365 -5.95 11.32 15.48
CA ILE A 365 -4.82 10.60 16.09
C ILE A 365 -3.53 11.42 15.94
N GLY A 366 -3.07 11.65 14.71
CA GLY A 366 -1.71 12.12 14.43
C GLY A 366 -1.64 13.39 13.59
N GLY A 367 -2.78 14.07 13.42
CA GLY A 367 -2.87 15.33 12.68
C GLY A 367 -2.38 15.21 11.23
N GLU A 368 -1.63 16.22 10.79
CA GLU A 368 -1.14 16.33 9.42
C GLU A 368 -0.18 15.21 9.00
N LYS A 369 0.58 14.61 9.94
CA LYS A 369 1.52 13.52 9.65
C LYS A 369 0.77 12.28 9.18
N LEU A 370 -0.28 11.87 9.91
CA LEU A 370 -1.09 10.74 9.50
C LEU A 370 -1.99 11.06 8.31
N CYS A 371 -2.38 12.32 8.10
CA CYS A 371 -3.02 12.71 6.84
C CYS A 371 -2.10 12.47 5.62
N ALA A 372 -0.79 12.71 5.76
CA ALA A 372 0.17 12.38 4.71
C ALA A 372 0.28 10.88 4.48
N LEU A 373 0.28 10.07 5.55
CA LEU A 373 0.18 8.60 5.43
C LEU A 373 -1.12 8.19 4.72
N THR A 374 -2.27 8.75 5.09
CA THR A 374 -3.54 8.48 4.43
C THR A 374 -3.50 8.86 2.95
N TRP A 375 -2.84 9.96 2.58
CA TRP A 375 -2.67 10.34 1.19
C TRP A 375 -1.96 9.26 0.37
N ILE A 376 -0.83 8.74 0.86
CA ILE A 376 -0.09 7.69 0.13
C ILE A 376 -0.87 6.37 0.11
N MET A 377 -1.65 6.08 1.15
CA MET A 377 -2.56 4.92 1.16
C MET A 377 -3.70 5.06 0.15
N ILE A 378 -4.25 6.27 -0.06
CA ILE A 378 -5.22 6.52 -1.13
C ILE A 378 -4.54 6.28 -2.49
N PHE A 379 -3.36 6.86 -2.69
CA PHE A 379 -2.62 6.78 -3.95
C PHE A 379 -2.22 5.34 -4.33
N LEU A 380 -1.74 4.53 -3.37
CA LEU A 380 -1.26 3.17 -3.65
C LEU A 380 -2.36 2.09 -3.55
N SER A 381 -3.41 2.32 -2.76
CA SER A 381 -4.44 1.30 -2.52
C SER A 381 -5.73 1.62 -3.24
N VAL A 382 -6.40 2.72 -2.87
CA VAL A 382 -7.71 3.09 -3.48
C VAL A 382 -7.58 3.25 -4.98
N MET A 383 -6.56 3.99 -5.43
CA MET A 383 -6.44 4.31 -6.85
C MET A 383 -6.05 3.10 -7.72
N CYS A 384 -5.34 2.13 -7.14
CA CYS A 384 -5.01 0.86 -7.78
C CYS A 384 -6.12 -0.20 -7.63
N GLY A 385 -7.23 0.15 -6.97
CA GLY A 385 -8.36 -0.76 -6.72
C GLY A 385 -8.16 -1.76 -5.58
N TRP A 386 -7.10 -1.64 -4.76
CA TRP A 386 -6.88 -2.54 -3.60
C TRP A 386 -7.69 -2.10 -2.38
N TYR A 387 -9.01 -2.27 -2.43
CA TYR A 387 -9.89 -1.84 -1.32
C TYR A 387 -9.62 -2.61 -0.04
N ASN A 388 -9.32 -3.91 -0.14
CA ASN A 388 -8.94 -4.71 1.02
C ASN A 388 -7.77 -4.08 1.81
N ALA A 389 -6.67 -3.75 1.12
CA ALA A 389 -5.51 -3.14 1.76
C ALA A 389 -5.85 -1.79 2.43
N TYR A 390 -6.70 -0.98 1.79
CA TYR A 390 -7.13 0.30 2.33
C TYR A 390 -8.05 0.16 3.55
N LEU A 391 -8.98 -0.80 3.52
CA LEU A 391 -9.87 -1.09 4.65
C LEU A 391 -9.09 -1.66 5.85
N VAL A 392 -8.08 -2.49 5.60
CA VAL A 392 -7.19 -2.97 6.67
C VAL A 392 -6.36 -1.82 7.26
N TYR A 393 -5.95 -0.84 6.45
CA TYR A 393 -5.35 0.40 6.97
C TYR A 393 -6.33 1.23 7.81
N LEU A 394 -7.59 1.36 7.36
CA LEU A 394 -8.64 2.03 8.13
C LEU A 394 -8.86 1.32 9.48
N GLN A 395 -8.90 -0.01 9.47
CA GLN A 395 -8.96 -0.81 10.68
C GLN A 395 -7.73 -0.57 11.58
N ALA A 396 -6.53 -0.47 11.01
CA ALA A 396 -5.33 -0.15 11.77
C ALA A 396 -5.41 1.22 12.47
N LEU A 397 -6.00 2.24 11.84
CA LEU A 397 -6.26 3.54 12.48
C LEU A 397 -7.20 3.39 13.68
N ILE A 398 -8.26 2.59 13.53
CA ILE A 398 -9.22 2.30 14.61
C ILE A 398 -8.51 1.57 15.76
N THR A 399 -7.80 0.48 15.46
CA THR A 399 -7.05 -0.31 16.44
C THR A 399 -6.00 0.54 17.16
N PHE A 400 -5.25 1.36 16.43
CA PHE A 400 -4.27 2.28 17.02
C PHE A 400 -4.95 3.29 17.95
N TYR A 401 -6.09 3.87 17.55
CA TYR A 401 -6.84 4.81 18.38
C TYR A 401 -7.28 4.20 19.71
N PHE A 402 -7.77 2.95 19.70
CA PHE A 402 -8.14 2.25 20.93
C PHE A 402 -6.94 1.95 21.82
N ILE A 403 -5.86 1.37 21.26
CA ILE A 403 -4.66 1.02 22.04
C ILE A 403 -4.04 2.27 22.66
N ILE A 404 -3.87 3.35 21.89
CA ILE A 404 -3.25 4.57 22.40
C ILE A 404 -4.15 5.29 23.42
N GLY A 405 -5.47 5.19 23.26
CA GLY A 405 -6.45 5.67 24.24
C GLY A 405 -6.28 4.96 25.59
N LEU A 406 -6.23 3.62 25.58
CA LEU A 406 -6.00 2.81 26.79
C LEU A 406 -4.65 3.13 27.45
N LEU A 407 -3.57 3.17 26.66
CA LEU A 407 -2.24 3.51 27.19
C LEU A 407 -2.19 4.93 27.76
N THR A 408 -2.94 5.86 27.17
CA THR A 408 -3.05 7.23 27.68
C THR A 408 -3.73 7.27 29.03
N LEU A 409 -4.81 6.51 29.24
CA LEU A 409 -5.50 6.39 30.53
C LEU A 409 -4.57 5.82 31.61
N ILE A 410 -3.91 4.68 31.32
CA ILE A 410 -2.96 4.04 32.24
C ILE A 410 -1.82 5.00 32.63
N THR A 411 -1.31 5.77 31.65
CA THR A 411 -0.24 6.74 31.92
C THR A 411 -0.71 7.89 32.81
N GLN A 412 -1.98 8.31 32.69
CA GLN A 412 -2.54 9.37 33.52
C GLN A 412 -2.77 8.92 34.96
N GLU A 413 -3.24 7.69 35.17
CA GLU A 413 -3.43 7.12 36.51
C GLU A 413 -2.11 7.00 37.27
N LYS A 414 -1.06 6.47 36.63
CA LYS A 414 0.28 6.39 37.24
C LYS A 414 0.83 7.76 37.65
N ALA A 415 0.57 8.80 36.86
CA ALA A 415 1.00 10.16 37.18
C ALA A 415 0.24 10.74 38.39
N LYS A 416 -1.03 10.35 38.61
CA LYS A 416 -1.81 10.76 39.80
C LYS A 416 -1.34 10.03 41.07
N GLY A 417 -1.02 8.74 40.98
CA GLY A 417 -0.55 7.95 42.12
C GLY A 417 0.78 8.45 42.71
N ASN A 418 1.71 8.90 41.85
CA ASN A 418 3.02 9.42 42.28
C ASN A 418 2.99 10.84 42.89
N HIS A 419 1.84 11.53 42.88
CA HIS A 419 1.68 12.83 43.52
C HIS A 419 1.01 12.74 44.91
N ASN A 420 0.49 11.56 45.27
CA ASN A 420 -0.21 11.32 46.54
C ASN A 420 0.57 10.41 47.50
N GLY A 421 1.84 10.12 47.20
CA GLY A 421 2.79 9.45 48.08
C GLY A 421 4.10 10.24 48.09
#